data_AF-A0ABD0MU99-F1
#
_entry.id   AF-A0ABD0MU99-F1
#
_cell.length_a   1.000
_cell.length_b   1.000
_cell.length_c   1.000
_cell.angle_alpha   90.00
_cell.angle_beta   90.00
_cell.angle_gamma   90.00
#
_symmetry.space_group_name_H-M   'P 1'
#
loop_
_entity.id
_entity.type
_entity.pdbx_description
1 polymer ?
#
loop_
_entity_poly.entity_id
_entity_poly.type
_entity_poly.pdbx_seq_one_letter_code
_entity_poly.pdbx_strand_id
1 'polypeptide(L)'
;MNLMNCQALFTMMWALTRGAAHVAIYHIKSKSSSWAIHCGVKACAVQLSSIFTLTEIFNRSLELCIVPSCFKCSAIIPVPKKPKTTGLNDYRPVALTSVVMKSFERLVLVYLKDITGPLLDRANRANRSVDDAVNMGLHYILQHLHKPGTYARILFVDFSSAFNTIILDILQIKLTDGAPQGCVLSPLLFSLYTNDCTSKDPSVKLLKFADDTTVISLIWDGDESAYRQEVEQLSLWCSHNNLELNTLKTVEMTVDFRRKPPALTPLTSLTIMNSTVAVVDSFKFLGTNISQDLKWDIHIDSIVKKAQQRLYFLRQLKKFNLPQALMTQFC
;
A
#
# COMPACT_ATOMS: atom_id res chain seq x y z
N MET A 1 -1.57 6.12 24.08
CA MET A 1 -0.27 5.45 24.32
C MET A 1 0.82 6.41 23.84
N ASN A 2 1.50 7.10 24.76
CA ASN A 2 2.52 8.11 24.45
C ASN A 2 3.71 7.47 23.72
N LEU A 3 3.68 7.49 22.38
CA LEU A 3 4.64 6.80 21.50
C LEU A 3 6.00 7.52 21.36
N MET A 4 6.22 8.62 22.09
CA MET A 4 7.50 9.33 22.09
C MET A 4 7.92 9.67 23.52
N ASN A 5 8.27 8.64 24.30
CA ASN A 5 9.11 8.88 25.48
C ASN A 5 10.48 9.38 25.00
N CYS A 6 10.90 10.55 25.46
CA CYS A 6 12.18 11.20 25.13
C CYS A 6 13.42 10.29 25.27
N GLN A 7 13.30 9.17 25.96
CA GLN A 7 14.34 8.15 26.09
C GLN A 7 14.64 7.40 24.78
N ALA A 8 13.65 7.18 23.90
CA ALA A 8 13.87 6.59 22.58
C ALA A 8 14.59 7.56 21.61
N LEU A 9 14.35 8.87 21.77
CA LEU A 9 15.12 9.93 21.11
C LEU A 9 16.57 9.98 21.61
N PHE A 10 16.82 9.65 22.88
CA PHE A 10 18.17 9.53 23.41
C PHE A 10 18.96 8.34 22.82
N THR A 11 18.28 7.24 22.47
CA THR A 11 18.92 6.14 21.72
C THR A 11 19.14 6.50 20.24
N MET A 12 18.32 7.41 19.67
CA MET A 12 18.58 8.00 18.35
C MET A 12 19.88 8.83 18.29
N MET A 13 20.45 9.24 19.44
CA MET A 13 21.67 10.06 19.51
C MET A 13 22.97 9.29 19.25
N TRP A 14 22.94 7.96 19.07
CA TRP A 14 24.12 7.22 18.59
C TRP A 14 24.25 7.34 17.06
N ALA A 15 24.72 8.53 16.66
CA ALA A 15 25.32 8.95 15.40
C ALA A 15 24.82 8.27 14.10
N LEU A 16 24.06 9.01 13.29
CA LEU A 16 24.05 8.79 11.85
C LEU A 16 25.50 8.85 11.34
N THR A 17 26.08 7.68 11.02
CA THR A 17 27.41 7.63 10.41
C THR A 17 27.34 8.15 8.98
N ARG A 18 28.45 8.69 8.47
CA ARG A 18 28.55 9.14 7.06
C ARG A 18 28.10 8.06 6.07
N GLY A 19 28.33 6.79 6.41
CA GLY A 19 27.87 5.63 5.65
C GLY A 19 26.35 5.54 5.53
N ALA A 20 25.61 5.78 6.61
CA ALA A 20 24.14 5.72 6.60
C ALA A 20 23.53 6.83 5.72
N ALA A 21 24.05 8.06 5.80
CA ALA A 21 23.60 9.17 4.95
C ALA A 21 23.97 8.94 3.47
N HIS A 22 25.17 8.46 3.19
CA HIS A 22 25.61 8.12 1.83
C HIS A 22 24.75 7.00 1.23
N VAL A 23 24.49 5.92 1.97
CA VAL A 23 23.61 4.81 1.55
C VAL A 23 22.19 5.31 1.30
N ALA A 24 21.64 6.16 2.18
CA ALA A 24 20.30 6.72 2.01
C ALA A 24 20.16 7.57 0.73
N ILE A 25 21.19 8.34 0.37
CA ILE A 25 21.25 9.14 -0.88
C ILE A 25 21.46 8.25 -2.10
N TYR A 26 22.38 7.29 -2.02
CA TYR A 26 22.76 6.41 -3.12
C TYR A 26 21.63 5.45 -3.54
N HIS A 27 20.82 4.99 -2.58
CA HIS A 27 19.67 4.11 -2.83
C HIS A 27 18.37 4.85 -3.21
N ILE A 28 18.42 6.16 -3.49
CA ILE A 28 17.26 6.88 -4.04
C ILE A 28 16.99 6.38 -5.46
N LYS A 29 16.10 5.38 -5.57
CA LYS A 29 15.39 5.08 -6.81
C LYS A 29 14.29 6.12 -6.98
N SER A 30 14.53 7.09 -7.87
CA SER A 30 13.48 8.01 -8.31
C SER A 30 12.53 7.24 -9.25
N LYS A 31 11.25 7.11 -8.87
CA LYS A 31 10.17 6.73 -9.80
C LYS A 31 9.72 7.92 -10.68
N SER A 32 10.53 8.98 -10.79
CA SER A 32 10.24 10.09 -11.69
C SER A 32 10.44 9.65 -13.14
N SER A 33 9.45 9.95 -13.97
CA SER A 33 9.48 9.85 -15.43
C SER A 33 10.51 10.77 -16.10
N SER A 34 11.27 11.57 -15.34
CA SER A 34 12.34 12.42 -15.87
C SER A 34 13.72 11.79 -15.64
N TRP A 35 14.23 11.13 -16.68
CA TRP A 35 15.60 10.56 -16.73
C TRP A 35 16.68 11.56 -16.34
N ALA A 36 16.46 12.87 -16.58
CA ALA A 36 17.39 13.94 -16.25
C ALA A 36 17.65 14.10 -14.73
N ILE A 37 16.61 13.93 -13.90
CA ILE A 37 16.74 14.08 -12.44
C ILE A 37 17.44 12.87 -11.82
N HIS A 38 17.19 11.66 -12.35
CA HIS A 38 17.79 10.43 -11.83
C HIS A 38 19.30 10.33 -12.11
N CYS A 39 19.74 10.77 -13.29
CA CYS A 39 21.18 10.81 -13.63
C CYS A 39 21.92 11.90 -12.84
N GLY A 40 21.30 13.08 -12.67
CA GLY A 40 21.87 14.17 -11.88
C GLY A 40 22.05 13.84 -10.40
N VAL A 41 21.09 13.16 -9.77
CA VAL A 41 21.17 12.80 -8.34
C VAL A 41 22.25 11.76 -8.05
N LYS A 42 22.47 10.79 -8.95
CA LYS A 42 23.57 9.81 -8.78
C LYS A 42 24.94 10.43 -9.05
N ALA A 43 25.06 11.30 -10.04
CA ALA A 43 26.30 12.04 -10.32
C ALA A 43 26.64 13.00 -9.16
N CYS A 44 25.64 13.67 -8.59
CA CYS A 44 25.78 14.58 -7.46
C CYS A 44 25.75 13.87 -6.09
N ALA A 45 25.54 12.55 -6.01
CA ALA A 45 25.50 11.83 -4.73
C ALA A 45 26.82 11.98 -3.97
N VAL A 46 27.94 11.96 -4.68
CA VAL A 46 29.28 12.18 -4.13
C VAL A 46 29.42 13.63 -3.62
N GLN A 47 28.94 14.62 -4.38
CA GLN A 47 28.97 16.05 -4.01
C GLN A 47 27.98 16.42 -2.88
N LEU A 48 26.84 15.72 -2.79
CA LEU A 48 25.90 15.83 -1.68
C LEU A 48 26.40 15.10 -0.43
N SER A 49 27.18 14.03 -0.61
CA SER A 49 27.82 13.30 0.49
C SER A 49 29.10 13.95 1.02
N SER A 50 29.76 14.80 0.23
CA SER A 50 30.97 15.53 0.63
C SER A 50 30.71 16.65 1.64
N ILE A 51 29.50 16.76 2.18
CA ILE A 51 29.08 17.90 2.98
C ILE A 51 28.87 17.44 4.43
N PHE A 52 29.85 17.74 5.28
CA PHE A 52 29.75 17.66 6.75
C PHE A 52 28.44 18.29 7.28
N THR A 53 27.86 19.28 6.57
CA THR A 53 26.65 19.99 7.02
C THR A 53 25.35 19.21 6.85
N LEU A 54 25.17 18.28 5.89
CA LEU A 54 23.87 17.58 5.75
C LEU A 54 23.63 16.54 6.85
N THR A 55 24.67 15.77 7.20
CA THR A 55 24.58 14.84 8.34
C THR A 55 24.39 15.61 9.65
N GLU A 56 25.07 16.75 9.81
CA GLU A 56 24.89 17.62 10.98
C GLU A 56 23.49 18.23 11.03
N ILE A 57 22.96 18.72 9.90
CA ILE A 57 21.58 19.22 9.80
C ILE A 57 20.58 18.12 10.15
N PHE A 58 20.77 16.89 9.68
CA PHE A 58 19.89 15.76 10.02
C PHE A 58 19.97 15.42 11.51
N ASN A 59 21.17 15.31 12.07
CA ASN A 59 21.36 15.05 13.49
C ASN A 59 20.74 16.16 14.35
N ARG A 60 20.98 17.44 14.02
CA ARG A 60 20.35 18.58 14.67
C ARG A 60 18.83 18.58 14.53
N SER A 61 18.31 18.20 13.36
CA SER A 61 16.87 18.09 13.14
C SER A 61 16.23 17.00 13.99
N LEU A 62 16.96 15.89 14.24
CA LEU A 62 16.52 14.80 15.10
C LEU A 62 16.60 15.20 16.59
N GLU A 63 17.70 15.83 17.02
CA GLU A 63 17.91 16.35 18.38
C GLU A 63 16.84 17.38 18.76
N LEU A 64 16.63 18.37 17.90
CA LEU A 64 15.71 19.48 18.14
C LEU A 64 14.26 19.11 17.80
N CYS A 65 14.01 17.96 17.19
CA CYS A 65 12.72 17.57 16.63
C CYS A 65 12.13 18.60 15.64
N ILE A 66 12.98 19.38 14.97
CA ILE A 66 12.59 20.43 14.01
C ILE A 66 13.17 20.09 12.64
N VAL A 67 12.31 20.01 11.62
CA VAL A 67 12.73 19.88 10.22
C VAL A 67 12.74 21.27 9.57
N PRO A 68 13.83 21.69 8.89
CA PRO A 68 13.90 22.96 8.17
C PRO A 68 12.73 23.15 7.19
N SER A 69 12.19 24.37 7.12
CA SER A 69 11.04 24.71 6.27
C SER A 69 11.30 24.44 4.78
N CYS A 70 12.52 24.68 4.30
CA CYS A 70 12.94 24.39 2.93
C CYS A 70 12.86 22.90 2.55
N PHE A 71 12.88 21.98 3.53
CA PHE A 71 12.71 20.54 3.28
C PHE A 71 11.25 20.12 3.24
N LYS A 72 10.35 20.93 3.80
CA LYS A 72 8.91 20.69 3.82
C LYS A 72 8.22 21.11 2.52
N CYS A 73 8.87 21.93 1.70
CA CYS A 73 8.34 22.31 0.40
C CYS A 73 8.23 21.09 -0.53
N SER A 74 7.06 20.89 -1.13
CA SER A 74 6.82 19.84 -2.12
C SER A 74 6.16 20.40 -3.37
N ALA A 75 6.51 19.85 -4.53
CA ALA A 75 5.83 20.15 -5.78
C ALA A 75 4.71 19.13 -5.99
N ILE A 76 3.47 19.58 -6.12
CA ILE A 76 2.33 18.71 -6.41
C ILE A 76 2.28 18.48 -7.93
N ILE A 77 2.52 17.25 -8.36
CA ILE A 77 2.42 16.84 -9.76
C ILE A 77 1.15 16.02 -9.98
N PRO A 78 0.21 16.47 -10.82
CA PRO A 78 -0.97 15.69 -11.14
C PRO A 78 -0.60 14.54 -12.10
N VAL A 79 -0.80 13.29 -11.67
CA VAL A 79 -0.57 12.08 -12.48
C VAL A 79 -1.92 11.46 -12.89
N PRO A 80 -2.19 11.25 -14.18
CA PRO A 80 -3.44 10.62 -14.63
C PRO A 80 -3.67 9.23 -14.02
N LYS A 81 -4.85 8.98 -13.46
CA LYS A 81 -5.32 7.66 -12.99
C LYS A 81 -5.68 6.73 -14.17
N LYS A 82 -6.10 7.32 -15.29
CA LYS A 82 -6.61 6.61 -16.47
C LYS A 82 -6.18 7.32 -17.77
N PRO A 83 -6.11 6.61 -18.92
CA PRO A 83 -5.62 7.20 -20.18
C PRO A 83 -6.47 8.36 -20.71
N LYS A 84 -7.79 8.31 -20.50
CA LYS A 84 -8.73 9.38 -20.86
C LYS A 84 -9.24 10.06 -19.60
N THR A 85 -8.73 11.25 -19.29
CA THR A 85 -9.17 12.03 -18.14
C THR A 85 -10.37 12.89 -18.51
N THR A 86 -11.45 12.78 -17.74
CA THR A 86 -12.71 13.52 -17.93
C THR A 86 -12.89 14.64 -16.90
N GLY A 87 -12.14 14.62 -15.80
CA GLY A 87 -12.17 15.69 -14.78
C GLY A 87 -10.97 15.65 -13.83
N LEU A 88 -10.90 16.63 -12.91
CA LEU A 88 -9.78 16.79 -11.97
C LEU A 88 -9.60 15.58 -11.03
N ASN A 89 -10.69 14.89 -10.68
CA ASN A 89 -10.66 13.68 -9.84
C ASN A 89 -9.96 12.48 -10.50
N ASP A 90 -9.71 12.56 -11.82
CA ASP A 90 -8.95 11.55 -12.56
C ASP A 90 -7.43 11.75 -12.42
N TYR A 91 -6.97 12.77 -11.69
CA TYR A 91 -5.56 12.95 -11.37
C TYR A 91 -5.26 12.50 -9.95
N ARG A 92 -4.08 11.90 -9.74
CA ARG A 92 -3.47 11.71 -8.42
C ARG A 92 -2.54 12.89 -8.16
N PRO A 93 -2.74 13.67 -7.09
CA PRO A 93 -1.79 14.69 -6.70
C PRO A 93 -0.57 14.01 -6.05
N VAL A 94 0.52 13.84 -6.79
CA VAL A 94 1.77 13.26 -6.26
C VAL A 94 2.65 14.39 -5.75
N ALA A 95 2.89 14.43 -4.45
CA ALA A 95 3.86 15.37 -3.88
C ALA A 95 5.29 14.85 -4.10
N LEU A 96 6.05 15.60 -4.88
CA LEU A 96 7.48 15.41 -4.99
C LEU A 96 8.18 16.27 -3.93
N THR A 97 8.51 15.63 -2.81
CA THR A 97 9.45 16.18 -1.83
C THR A 97 10.87 16.18 -2.40
N SER A 98 11.70 17.09 -1.89
CA SER A 98 13.10 17.21 -2.27
C SER A 98 13.86 15.91 -2.01
N VAL A 99 14.94 15.68 -2.77
CA VAL A 99 15.81 14.50 -2.60
C VAL A 99 16.36 14.43 -1.18
N VAL A 100 16.71 15.58 -0.60
CA VAL A 100 17.20 15.71 0.78
C VAL A 100 16.14 15.27 1.79
N MET A 101 14.89 15.69 1.62
CA MET A 101 13.79 15.27 2.50
C MET A 101 13.51 13.78 2.37
N LYS A 102 13.54 13.22 1.15
CA LYS A 102 13.37 11.77 0.94
C LYS A 102 14.50 10.96 1.58
N SER A 103 15.74 11.46 1.57
CA SER A 103 16.85 10.84 2.30
C SER A 103 16.58 10.83 3.80
N PHE A 104 16.15 11.97 4.35
CA PHE A 104 15.85 12.12 5.77
C PHE A 104 14.71 11.20 6.20
N GLU A 105 13.60 11.19 5.46
CA GLU A 105 12.46 10.31 5.70
C GLU A 105 12.87 8.83 5.65
N ARG A 106 13.76 8.42 4.72
CA ARG A 106 14.27 7.04 4.66
C ARG A 106 15.07 6.66 5.89
N LEU A 107 15.91 7.56 6.40
CA LEU A 107 16.67 7.33 7.63
C LEU A 107 15.70 7.14 8.79
N VAL A 108 14.75 8.06 8.96
CA VAL A 108 13.71 7.97 9.99
C VAL A 108 12.88 6.69 9.85
N LEU A 109 12.54 6.29 8.61
CA LEU A 109 11.77 5.08 8.33
C LEU A 109 12.45 3.81 8.87
N VAL A 110 13.78 3.70 8.74
CA VAL A 110 14.53 2.54 9.23
C VAL A 110 14.35 2.39 10.74
N TYR A 111 14.52 3.49 11.49
CA TYR A 111 14.35 3.48 12.94
C TYR A 111 12.89 3.25 13.36
N LEU A 112 11.94 3.92 12.69
CA LEU A 112 10.52 3.74 12.99
C LEU A 112 10.09 2.29 12.77
N LYS A 113 10.58 1.62 11.70
CA LYS A 113 10.29 0.20 11.46
C LYS A 113 10.83 -0.71 12.55
N ASP A 114 11.98 -0.39 13.13
CA ASP A 114 12.56 -1.18 14.22
C ASP A 114 11.68 -1.12 15.47
N ILE A 115 11.19 0.08 15.81
CA ILE A 115 10.31 0.32 16.96
C ILE A 115 8.90 -0.25 16.73
N THR A 116 8.36 -0.05 15.53
CA THR A 116 6.95 -0.35 15.21
C THR A 116 6.73 -1.75 14.66
N GLY A 117 7.79 -2.43 14.21
CA GLY A 117 7.71 -3.77 13.63
C GLY A 117 6.97 -4.79 14.51
N PRO A 118 7.23 -4.84 15.84
CA PRO A 118 6.48 -5.72 16.75
C PRO A 118 5.00 -5.37 16.89
N LEU A 119 4.65 -4.09 16.76
CA LEU A 119 3.29 -3.57 16.95
C LEU A 119 2.39 -3.79 15.73
N LEU A 120 2.98 -3.89 14.53
CA LEU A 120 2.24 -4.08 13.29
C LEU A 120 1.77 -5.53 13.10
N ASP A 121 0.55 -5.67 12.58
CA ASP A 121 -0.01 -6.97 12.19
C ASP A 121 0.91 -7.69 11.18
N ARG A 122 0.90 -9.03 11.21
CA ARG A 122 1.84 -9.90 10.47
C ARG A 122 1.88 -9.61 8.97
N ALA A 123 0.78 -9.17 8.38
CA ALA A 123 0.67 -8.81 6.96
C ALA A 123 1.41 -7.51 6.59
N ASN A 124 1.53 -6.57 7.54
CA ASN A 124 2.19 -5.27 7.34
C ASN A 124 3.62 -5.21 7.90
N ARG A 125 4.16 -6.34 8.39
CA ARG A 125 5.54 -6.41 8.90
C ARG A 125 6.55 -6.28 7.76
N ALA A 126 7.70 -5.70 8.10
CA ALA A 126 8.85 -5.64 7.20
C ALA A 126 9.19 -7.04 6.66
N ASN A 127 9.61 -7.11 5.39
CA ASN A 127 10.00 -8.33 4.67
C ASN A 127 8.87 -9.25 4.16
N ARG A 128 7.61 -8.81 4.12
CA ARG A 128 6.54 -9.51 3.39
C ARG A 128 6.35 -8.92 2.00
N SER A 129 6.30 -9.80 1.01
CA SER A 129 5.98 -9.45 -0.38
C SER A 129 4.47 -9.32 -0.58
N VAL A 130 4.09 -8.67 -1.68
CA VAL A 130 2.70 -8.68 -2.15
C VAL A 130 2.20 -10.12 -2.34
N ASP A 131 3.05 -11.00 -2.86
CA ASP A 131 2.73 -12.40 -3.09
C ASP A 131 2.44 -13.13 -1.78
N ASP A 132 3.16 -12.82 -0.68
CA ASP A 132 2.88 -13.40 0.64
C ASP A 132 1.48 -13.07 1.13
N ALA A 133 1.02 -11.83 0.94
CA ALA A 133 -0.32 -11.40 1.37
C ALA A 133 -1.41 -12.13 0.58
N VAL A 134 -1.26 -12.22 -0.75
CA VAL A 134 -2.16 -12.99 -1.62
C VAL A 134 -2.17 -14.46 -1.22
N ASN A 135 -1.00 -15.07 -1.05
CA ASN A 135 -0.87 -16.48 -0.67
C ASN A 135 -1.46 -16.75 0.72
N MET A 136 -1.29 -15.85 1.68
CA MET A 136 -1.88 -15.99 3.02
C MET A 136 -3.40 -15.98 2.98
N GLY A 137 -4.00 -15.06 2.23
CA GLY A 137 -5.45 -15.01 2.05
C GLY A 137 -6.00 -16.26 1.36
N LEU A 138 -5.37 -16.67 0.25
CA LEU A 138 -5.76 -17.88 -0.48
C LEU A 138 -5.59 -19.15 0.35
N HIS A 139 -4.50 -19.27 1.10
CA HIS A 139 -4.26 -20.42 1.98
C HIS A 139 -5.36 -20.54 3.04
N TYR A 140 -5.75 -19.42 3.65
CA TYR A 140 -6.82 -19.37 4.65
C TYR A 140 -8.17 -19.83 4.07
N ILE A 141 -8.49 -19.39 2.85
CA ILE A 141 -9.70 -19.79 2.13
C ILE A 141 -9.66 -21.29 1.78
N LEU A 142 -8.58 -21.76 1.15
CA LEU A 142 -8.44 -23.15 0.70
C LEU A 142 -8.52 -24.15 1.85
N GLN A 143 -7.90 -23.84 3.00
CA GLN A 143 -7.99 -24.68 4.19
C GLN A 143 -9.43 -24.87 4.68
N HIS A 144 -10.27 -23.85 4.56
CA HIS A 144 -11.68 -23.91 4.96
C HIS A 144 -12.54 -24.67 3.95
N LEU A 145 -12.28 -24.48 2.66
CA LEU A 145 -13.03 -25.11 1.56
C LEU A 145 -12.81 -26.62 1.45
N HIS A 146 -11.79 -27.17 2.12
CA HIS A 146 -11.63 -28.63 2.23
C HIS A 146 -12.72 -29.30 3.08
N LYS A 147 -13.46 -28.53 3.89
CA LYS A 147 -14.55 -29.07 4.72
C LYS A 147 -15.84 -29.14 3.87
N PRO A 148 -16.65 -30.19 4.02
CA PRO A 148 -17.93 -30.26 3.30
C PRO A 148 -18.88 -29.17 3.81
N GLY A 149 -19.69 -28.61 2.91
CA GLY A 149 -20.73 -27.63 3.24
C GLY A 149 -20.23 -26.20 3.47
N THR A 150 -18.92 -25.94 3.37
CA THR A 150 -18.34 -24.60 3.54
C THR A 150 -18.23 -23.82 2.23
N TYR A 151 -18.14 -22.51 2.36
CA TYR A 151 -17.75 -21.58 1.30
C TYR A 151 -17.09 -20.34 1.93
N ALA A 152 -16.52 -19.45 1.12
CA ALA A 152 -15.91 -18.22 1.59
C ALA A 152 -16.46 -17.00 0.85
N ARG A 153 -16.58 -15.88 1.57
CA ARG A 153 -16.87 -14.56 0.99
C ARG A 153 -15.66 -13.65 1.16
N ILE A 154 -15.36 -12.89 0.12
CA ILE A 154 -14.23 -11.98 0.07
C ILE A 154 -14.76 -10.60 -0.30
N LEU A 155 -14.59 -9.63 0.59
CA LEU A 155 -14.90 -8.22 0.33
C LEU A 155 -13.61 -7.47 0.05
N PHE A 156 -13.45 -6.95 -1.16
CA PHE A 156 -12.35 -6.08 -1.52
C PHE A 156 -12.78 -4.64 -1.26
N VAL A 157 -12.20 -4.02 -0.24
CA VAL A 157 -12.58 -2.69 0.23
C VAL A 157 -11.69 -1.64 -0.43
N ASP A 158 -12.31 -0.60 -1.01
CA ASP A 158 -11.62 0.56 -1.55
C ASP A 158 -11.99 1.80 -0.75
N PHE A 159 -11.00 2.60 -0.37
CA PHE A 159 -11.21 3.87 0.32
C PHE A 159 -11.20 5.05 -0.67
N SER A 160 -12.15 5.97 -0.51
CA SER A 160 -12.16 7.24 -1.22
C SER A 160 -11.00 8.11 -0.76
N SER A 161 -9.91 8.12 -1.53
CA SER A 161 -8.75 8.97 -1.30
C SER A 161 -8.15 8.81 0.11
N ALA A 162 -7.92 7.57 0.56
CA ALA A 162 -7.49 7.22 1.92
C ALA A 162 -6.44 8.17 2.54
N PHE A 163 -5.39 8.52 1.77
CA PHE A 163 -4.32 9.41 2.25
C PHE A 163 -4.73 10.88 2.42
N ASN A 164 -5.77 11.34 1.74
CA ASN A 164 -6.30 12.71 1.87
C ASN A 164 -7.28 12.82 3.05
N THR A 165 -7.96 11.73 3.39
CA THR A 165 -9.04 11.72 4.39
C THR A 165 -8.51 11.50 5.82
N ILE A 166 -7.29 10.97 5.96
CA ILE A 166 -6.63 10.84 7.28
C ILE A 166 -6.37 12.23 7.85
N ILE A 167 -7.20 12.60 8.83
CA ILE A 167 -7.03 13.80 9.63
C ILE A 167 -5.80 13.61 10.53
N LEU A 168 -4.85 14.53 10.42
CA LEU A 168 -3.56 14.53 11.10
C LEU A 168 -3.61 14.75 12.62
N ASP A 169 -4.78 14.85 13.24
CA ASP A 169 -4.88 15.19 14.67
C ASP A 169 -4.24 14.12 15.59
N ILE A 170 -4.07 12.87 15.11
CA ILE A 170 -3.31 11.83 15.83
C ILE A 170 -1.80 11.84 15.46
N LEU A 171 -1.42 12.46 14.34
CA LEU A 171 -0.04 12.61 13.84
C LEU A 171 0.56 14.01 14.13
N GLN A 172 -0.16 14.82 14.90
CA GLN A 172 0.02 16.28 15.06
C GLN A 172 1.37 16.71 15.68
N ILE A 173 2.21 15.77 16.12
CA ILE A 173 3.51 16.10 16.73
C ILE A 173 4.64 16.24 15.70
N LYS A 174 4.51 15.85 14.42
CA LYS A 174 5.61 16.04 13.45
C LYS A 174 5.31 16.58 12.05
N LEU A 175 4.07 16.59 11.55
CA LEU A 175 3.79 16.95 10.15
C LEU A 175 2.51 17.78 10.06
N THR A 176 2.67 19.09 10.01
CA THR A 176 1.59 20.08 10.14
C THR A 176 0.68 20.22 8.90
N ASP A 177 0.96 19.50 7.81
CA ASP A 177 0.15 19.49 6.60
C ASP A 177 0.08 18.05 6.08
N GLY A 178 -1.12 17.58 5.70
CA GLY A 178 -1.46 16.17 5.41
C GLY A 178 -0.32 15.36 4.79
N ALA A 179 -0.09 14.12 5.26
CA ALA A 179 0.97 13.26 4.72
C ALA A 179 0.75 13.05 3.21
N PRO A 180 1.49 13.74 2.33
CA PRO A 180 1.08 13.82 0.96
C PRO A 180 1.45 12.53 0.23
N GLN A 181 0.63 12.16 -0.75
CA GLN A 181 0.84 10.96 -1.57
C GLN A 181 2.22 11.07 -2.27
N GLY A 182 3.17 10.21 -1.89
CA GLY A 182 4.54 10.24 -2.41
C GLY A 182 5.65 10.44 -1.36
N CYS A 183 5.29 10.75 -0.11
CA CYS A 183 6.23 10.70 1.03
C CYS A 183 6.63 9.26 1.37
N VAL A 184 7.89 9.09 1.78
CA VAL A 184 8.47 7.77 2.10
C VAL A 184 7.86 7.17 3.35
N LEU A 185 7.42 8.02 4.30
CA LEU A 185 6.82 7.59 5.56
C LEU A 185 5.32 7.24 5.45
N SER A 186 4.61 7.78 4.45
CA SER A 186 3.15 7.66 4.37
C SER A 186 2.63 6.23 4.45
N PRO A 187 3.21 5.22 3.78
CA PRO A 187 2.73 3.84 3.89
C PRO A 187 2.85 3.27 5.32
N LEU A 188 3.97 3.54 6.01
CA LEU A 188 4.15 3.07 7.39
C LEU A 188 3.17 3.74 8.34
N LEU A 189 2.97 5.05 8.18
CA LEU A 189 2.01 5.80 8.99
C LEU A 189 0.58 5.32 8.76
N PHE A 190 0.21 5.01 7.51
CA PHE A 190 -1.08 4.40 7.20
C PHE A 190 -1.25 3.04 7.87
N SER A 191 -0.25 2.16 7.77
CA SER A 191 -0.31 0.84 8.42
C SER A 191 -0.44 0.94 9.94
N LEU A 192 0.18 1.94 10.57
CA LEU A 192 0.03 2.22 12.00
C LEU A 192 -1.36 2.77 12.32
N TYR A 193 -1.85 3.69 11.49
CA TYR A 193 -3.16 4.32 11.64
C TYR A 193 -4.29 3.30 11.62
N THR A 194 -4.23 2.34 10.69
CA THR A 194 -5.24 1.29 10.57
C THR A 194 -4.91 0.03 11.39
N ASN A 195 -3.94 0.08 12.30
CA ASN A 195 -3.44 -1.15 12.94
C ASN A 195 -4.46 -1.78 13.89
N ASP A 196 -5.22 -0.96 14.60
CA ASP A 196 -6.30 -1.33 15.52
C ASP A 196 -7.59 -1.77 14.81
N CYS A 197 -7.70 -1.56 13.49
CA CYS A 197 -8.74 -2.15 12.66
C CYS A 197 -8.53 -3.66 12.54
N THR A 198 -9.05 -4.42 13.52
CA THR A 198 -8.92 -5.88 13.59
C THR A 198 -10.28 -6.54 13.78
N SER A 199 -10.49 -7.69 13.13
CA SER A 199 -11.69 -8.49 13.40
C SER A 199 -11.61 -9.16 14.75
N LYS A 200 -12.77 -9.24 15.41
CA LYS A 200 -12.95 -9.95 16.69
C LYS A 200 -13.40 -11.39 16.49
N ASP A 201 -13.92 -11.72 15.31
CA ASP A 201 -14.48 -13.04 15.02
C ASP A 201 -13.41 -13.97 14.41
N PRO A 202 -13.21 -15.20 14.91
CA PRO A 202 -12.21 -16.13 14.38
C PRO A 202 -12.51 -16.62 12.94
N SER A 203 -13.76 -16.52 12.49
CA SER A 203 -14.20 -16.87 11.13
C SER A 203 -14.01 -15.72 10.13
N VAL A 204 -13.66 -14.53 10.59
CA VAL A 204 -13.43 -13.37 9.72
C VAL A 204 -12.01 -12.85 9.87
N LYS A 205 -11.31 -12.75 8.73
CA LYS A 205 -9.94 -12.26 8.66
C LYS A 205 -9.91 -10.95 7.89
N LEU A 206 -9.45 -9.90 8.56
CA LEU A 206 -9.01 -8.67 7.90
C LEU A 206 -7.57 -8.85 7.42
N LEU A 207 -7.39 -8.83 6.10
CA LEU A 207 -6.09 -8.76 5.46
C LEU A 207 -5.85 -7.33 5.01
N LYS A 208 -4.86 -6.67 5.61
CA LYS A 208 -4.49 -5.28 5.32
C LYS A 208 -3.12 -5.26 4.66
N PHE A 209 -3.00 -4.56 3.54
CA PHE A 209 -1.73 -4.31 2.86
C PHE A 209 -1.67 -2.86 2.39
N ALA A 210 -0.97 -2.01 3.14
CA ALA A 210 -1.05 -0.56 2.97
C ALA A 210 -2.52 -0.08 2.96
N ASP A 211 -2.97 0.61 1.91
CA ASP A 211 -4.34 1.10 1.74
C ASP A 211 -5.35 0.02 1.31
N ASP A 212 -4.88 -1.12 0.78
CA ASP A 212 -5.75 -2.21 0.37
C ASP A 212 -6.21 -3.00 1.61
N THR A 213 -7.52 -3.02 1.85
CA THR A 213 -8.14 -3.81 2.92
C THR A 213 -9.06 -4.86 2.31
N THR A 214 -8.96 -6.09 2.80
CA THR A 214 -9.78 -7.21 2.35
C THR A 214 -10.35 -7.95 3.54
N VAL A 215 -11.67 -8.13 3.53
CA VAL A 215 -12.39 -8.93 4.53
C VAL A 215 -12.58 -10.32 3.94
N ILE A 216 -12.03 -11.34 4.58
CA ILE A 216 -12.20 -12.74 4.19
C ILE A 216 -13.04 -13.41 5.27
N SER A 217 -14.24 -13.87 4.94
CA SER A 217 -15.09 -14.61 5.87
C SER A 217 -15.23 -16.07 5.45
N LEU A 218 -15.06 -16.96 6.43
CA LEU A 218 -15.20 -18.39 6.32
C LEU A 218 -16.59 -18.81 6.78
N ILE A 219 -17.44 -19.22 5.85
CA ILE A 219 -18.84 -19.50 6.15
C ILE A 219 -19.06 -21.00 6.28
N TRP A 220 -19.79 -21.39 7.32
CA TRP A 220 -20.21 -22.76 7.61
C TRP A 220 -21.72 -22.83 7.69
N ASP A 221 -22.32 -23.85 7.08
CA ASP A 221 -23.77 -24.09 7.07
C ASP A 221 -24.65 -22.91 6.64
N GLY A 222 -24.08 -21.95 5.91
CA GLY A 222 -24.80 -20.77 5.42
C GLY A 222 -24.94 -19.63 6.43
N ASP A 223 -24.33 -19.72 7.61
CA ASP A 223 -24.35 -18.64 8.59
C ASP A 223 -23.41 -17.49 8.20
N GLU A 224 -23.99 -16.39 7.74
CA GLU A 224 -23.28 -15.16 7.34
C GLU A 224 -23.27 -14.09 8.45
N SER A 225 -23.76 -14.40 9.64
CA SER A 225 -23.96 -13.39 10.70
C SER A 225 -22.65 -12.71 11.09
N ALA A 226 -21.59 -13.50 11.28
CA ALA A 226 -20.25 -12.99 11.58
C ALA A 226 -19.71 -12.08 10.47
N TYR A 227 -19.92 -12.45 9.20
CA TYR A 227 -19.51 -11.65 8.06
C TYR A 227 -20.22 -10.29 8.03
N ARG A 228 -21.55 -10.30 8.13
CA ARG A 228 -22.37 -9.08 8.07
C ARG A 228 -22.07 -8.15 9.24
N GLN A 229 -21.93 -8.70 10.44
CA GLN A 229 -21.56 -7.95 11.62
C GLN A 229 -20.16 -7.32 11.45
N GLU A 230 -19.17 -8.06 10.94
CA GLU A 230 -17.84 -7.51 10.73
C GLU A 230 -17.82 -6.40 9.68
N VAL A 231 -18.58 -6.52 8.59
CA VAL A 231 -18.69 -5.45 7.59
C VAL A 231 -19.32 -4.19 8.18
N GLU A 232 -20.35 -4.33 9.02
CA GLU A 232 -20.95 -3.20 9.72
C GLU A 232 -19.96 -2.55 10.69
N GLN A 233 -19.23 -3.35 11.48
CA GLN A 233 -18.19 -2.85 12.39
C GLN A 233 -17.06 -2.16 11.63
N LEU A 234 -16.66 -2.67 10.47
CA LEU A 234 -15.67 -2.03 9.61
C LEU A 234 -16.20 -0.67 9.12
N SER A 235 -17.44 -0.60 8.66
CA SER A 235 -18.05 0.66 8.21
C SER A 235 -18.11 1.70 9.34
N LEU A 236 -18.47 1.27 10.55
CA LEU A 236 -18.47 2.13 11.74
C LEU A 236 -17.05 2.56 12.11
N TRP A 237 -16.08 1.64 12.11
CA TRP A 237 -14.70 1.98 12.42
C TRP A 237 -14.15 3.00 11.41
N CYS A 238 -14.47 2.86 10.13
CA CYS A 238 -14.09 3.81 9.09
C CYS A 238 -14.69 5.20 9.37
N SER A 239 -15.98 5.30 9.72
CA SER A 239 -16.59 6.61 10.02
C SER A 239 -15.98 7.27 11.26
N HIS A 240 -15.62 6.51 12.29
CA HIS A 240 -14.96 7.04 13.49
C HIS A 240 -13.51 7.48 13.21
N ASN A 241 -12.84 6.84 12.25
CA ASN A 241 -11.47 7.11 11.86
C ASN A 241 -11.38 7.96 10.58
N ASN A 242 -12.40 8.76 10.27
CA ASN A 242 -12.39 9.67 9.11
C ASN A 242 -11.91 8.98 7.81
N LEU A 243 -12.26 7.71 7.61
CA LEU A 243 -12.02 6.99 6.38
C LEU A 243 -13.36 6.83 5.66
N GLU A 244 -13.38 7.23 4.40
CA GLU A 244 -14.58 7.14 3.58
C GLU A 244 -14.48 5.90 2.69
N LEU A 245 -15.47 5.00 2.81
CA LEU A 245 -15.57 3.82 1.97
C LEU A 245 -16.09 4.19 0.57
N ASN A 246 -15.42 3.70 -0.46
CA ASN A 246 -15.90 3.80 -1.83
C ASN A 246 -16.78 2.60 -2.15
N THR A 247 -18.08 2.71 -1.88
CA THR A 247 -19.04 1.63 -2.10
C THR A 247 -19.15 1.19 -3.56
N LEU A 248 -18.87 2.09 -4.51
CA LEU A 248 -18.91 1.79 -5.96
C LEU A 248 -17.73 0.95 -6.45
N LYS A 249 -16.58 1.02 -5.75
CA LYS A 249 -15.38 0.23 -6.08
C LYS A 249 -15.16 -0.93 -5.14
N THR A 250 -15.84 -0.91 -4.00
CA THR A 250 -15.90 -2.05 -3.09
C THR A 250 -16.71 -3.15 -3.77
N VAL A 251 -16.15 -4.34 -3.86
CA VAL A 251 -16.78 -5.48 -4.53
C VAL A 251 -16.66 -6.74 -3.69
N GLU A 252 -17.65 -7.61 -3.83
CA GLU A 252 -17.73 -8.90 -3.16
C GLU A 252 -17.46 -10.03 -4.17
N MET A 253 -16.74 -11.06 -3.74
CA MET A 253 -16.54 -12.29 -4.49
C MET A 253 -16.83 -13.48 -3.57
N THR A 254 -17.58 -14.45 -4.09
CA THR A 254 -17.93 -15.67 -3.36
C THR A 254 -17.15 -16.84 -3.96
N VAL A 255 -16.42 -17.58 -3.13
CA VAL A 255 -15.72 -18.80 -3.52
C VAL A 255 -16.47 -19.99 -2.93
N ASP A 256 -17.16 -20.74 -3.80
CA ASP A 256 -18.04 -21.84 -3.40
C ASP A 256 -17.85 -23.07 -4.32
N PHE A 257 -17.36 -24.17 -3.75
CA PHE A 257 -17.14 -25.44 -4.46
C PHE A 257 -18.17 -26.52 -4.08
N ARG A 258 -19.25 -26.16 -3.38
CA ARG A 258 -20.32 -27.10 -3.04
C ARG A 258 -21.01 -27.56 -4.33
N ARG A 259 -21.36 -28.86 -4.42
CA ARG A 259 -21.98 -29.44 -5.62
C ARG A 259 -23.41 -28.94 -5.89
N LYS A 260 -24.12 -28.53 -4.86
CA LYS A 260 -25.47 -27.96 -4.91
C LYS A 260 -25.52 -26.75 -3.98
N PRO A 261 -24.98 -25.60 -4.39
CA PRO A 261 -25.09 -24.40 -3.58
C PRO A 261 -26.58 -24.03 -3.48
N PRO A 262 -27.07 -23.61 -2.29
CA PRO A 262 -28.37 -22.95 -2.19
C PRO A 262 -28.39 -21.76 -3.16
N ALA A 263 -29.53 -21.51 -3.82
CA ALA A 263 -29.64 -20.35 -4.69
C ALA A 263 -29.33 -19.08 -3.90
N LEU A 264 -28.38 -18.26 -4.38
CA LEU A 264 -28.13 -16.92 -3.87
C LEU A 264 -29.41 -16.10 -4.06
N THR A 265 -30.16 -15.89 -2.99
CA THR A 265 -31.40 -15.09 -3.04
C THR A 265 -31.05 -13.60 -2.99
N PRO A 266 -31.85 -12.70 -3.59
CA PRO A 266 -31.63 -11.25 -3.50
C PRO A 266 -31.54 -10.71 -2.07
N LEU A 267 -32.12 -11.40 -1.07
CA LEU A 267 -31.97 -11.09 0.35
C LEU A 267 -30.53 -11.26 0.88
N THR A 268 -29.65 -11.96 0.15
CA THR A 268 -28.25 -12.15 0.53
C THR A 268 -27.29 -11.08 0.00
N SER A 269 -27.77 -10.10 -0.79
CA SER A 269 -26.90 -9.01 -1.26
C SER A 269 -26.42 -8.17 -0.08
N LEU A 270 -25.10 -7.95 0.00
CA LEU A 270 -24.50 -7.11 1.03
C LEU A 270 -24.78 -5.64 0.76
N THR A 271 -25.27 -4.91 1.76
CA THR A 271 -25.48 -3.47 1.68
C THR A 271 -24.55 -2.74 2.64
N ILE A 272 -23.76 -1.81 2.11
CA ILE A 272 -22.88 -0.92 2.87
C ILE A 272 -23.35 0.52 2.65
N MET A 273 -23.63 1.27 3.73
CA MET A 273 -24.11 2.66 3.64
C MET A 273 -25.30 2.83 2.67
N ASN A 274 -26.30 1.95 2.76
CA ASN A 274 -27.48 1.90 1.86
C ASN A 274 -27.17 1.68 0.37
N SER A 275 -25.93 1.33 0.02
CA SER A 275 -25.52 0.96 -1.34
C SER A 275 -25.33 -0.55 -1.42
N THR A 276 -25.88 -1.19 -2.45
CA THR A 276 -25.64 -2.62 -2.69
C THR A 276 -24.23 -2.82 -3.24
N VAL A 277 -23.45 -3.70 -2.61
CA VAL A 277 -22.10 -4.05 -3.06
C VAL A 277 -22.21 -4.92 -4.31
N ALA A 278 -21.41 -4.62 -5.32
CA ALA A 278 -21.39 -5.40 -6.56
C ALA A 278 -20.70 -6.75 -6.32
N VAL A 279 -21.32 -7.84 -6.79
CA VAL A 279 -20.73 -9.17 -6.79
C VAL A 279 -19.96 -9.39 -8.09
N VAL A 280 -18.74 -9.92 -8.01
CA VAL A 280 -17.84 -10.16 -9.15
C VAL A 280 -17.31 -11.59 -9.16
N ASP A 281 -17.12 -12.11 -10.37
CA ASP A 281 -16.55 -13.45 -10.58
C ASP A 281 -15.01 -13.46 -10.55
N SER A 282 -14.39 -12.29 -10.76
CA SER A 282 -12.93 -12.13 -10.66
C SER A 282 -12.57 -10.71 -10.25
N PHE A 283 -11.46 -10.58 -9.52
CA PHE A 283 -10.95 -9.29 -9.06
C PHE A 283 -9.42 -9.24 -9.08
N LYS A 284 -8.87 -8.05 -9.36
CA LYS A 284 -7.42 -7.83 -9.35
C LYS A 284 -6.95 -7.39 -7.97
N PHE A 285 -6.64 -8.36 -7.12
CA PHE A 285 -6.14 -8.15 -5.78
C PHE A 285 -4.62 -8.04 -5.74
N LEU A 286 -4.10 -6.91 -5.25
CA LEU A 286 -2.66 -6.62 -5.15
C LEU A 286 -1.84 -6.90 -6.44
N GLY A 287 -2.45 -6.74 -7.62
CA GLY A 287 -1.78 -6.99 -8.90
C GLY A 287 -2.01 -8.39 -9.49
N THR A 288 -2.58 -9.31 -8.71
CA THR A 288 -2.91 -10.68 -9.09
C THR A 288 -4.40 -10.80 -9.37
N ASN A 289 -4.78 -11.47 -10.46
CA ASN A 289 -6.20 -11.70 -10.76
C ASN A 289 -6.64 -12.97 -10.03
N ILE A 290 -7.64 -12.86 -9.17
CA ILE A 290 -8.24 -13.98 -8.44
C ILE A 290 -9.64 -14.19 -8.99
N SER A 291 -9.99 -15.43 -9.31
CA SER A 291 -11.31 -15.83 -9.81
C SER A 291 -12.07 -16.59 -8.73
N GLN A 292 -13.40 -16.56 -8.75
CA GLN A 292 -14.26 -17.30 -7.82
C GLN A 292 -14.05 -18.81 -7.86
N ASP A 293 -13.62 -19.35 -9.00
CA ASP A 293 -13.30 -20.76 -9.18
C ASP A 293 -11.83 -21.10 -8.85
N LEU A 294 -11.07 -20.10 -8.37
CA LEU A 294 -9.65 -20.14 -8.08
C LEU A 294 -8.78 -20.65 -9.24
N LYS A 295 -9.27 -20.56 -10.48
CA LYS A 295 -8.44 -20.78 -11.67
C LYS A 295 -7.60 -19.56 -11.99
N TRP A 296 -6.45 -19.83 -12.59
CA TRP A 296 -5.43 -18.83 -12.89
C TRP A 296 -5.46 -18.30 -14.31
N ASP A 297 -6.42 -18.73 -15.14
CA ASP A 297 -6.49 -18.42 -16.58
C ASP A 297 -6.42 -16.91 -16.84
N ILE A 298 -7.27 -16.12 -16.17
CA ILE A 298 -7.33 -14.65 -16.29
C ILE A 298 -5.99 -14.00 -15.89
N HIS A 299 -5.33 -14.53 -14.86
CA HIS A 299 -4.05 -14.01 -14.40
C HIS A 299 -2.92 -14.32 -15.38
N ILE A 300 -2.84 -15.58 -15.81
CA ILE A 300 -1.85 -16.10 -16.77
C ILE A 300 -1.98 -15.31 -18.08
N ASP A 301 -3.18 -15.17 -18.62
CA ASP A 301 -3.42 -14.41 -19.85
C ASP A 301 -2.96 -12.95 -19.75
N SER A 302 -3.23 -12.31 -18.62
CA SER A 302 -2.77 -10.94 -18.36
C SER A 302 -1.24 -10.84 -18.31
N ILE A 303 -0.56 -11.80 -17.68
CA ILE A 303 0.92 -11.85 -17.65
C ILE A 303 1.47 -12.10 -19.05
N VAL A 304 0.94 -13.10 -19.77
CA VAL A 304 1.36 -13.45 -21.13
C VAL A 304 1.20 -12.25 -22.06
N LYS A 305 0.08 -11.53 -22.02
CA LYS A 305 -0.13 -10.30 -22.80
C LYS A 305 0.92 -9.23 -22.49
N LYS A 306 1.23 -8.98 -21.22
CA LYS A 306 2.28 -8.01 -20.83
C LYS A 306 3.66 -8.44 -21.31
N ALA A 307 3.99 -9.74 -21.19
CA ALA A 307 5.25 -10.29 -21.66
C ALA A 307 5.38 -10.17 -23.19
N GLN A 308 4.32 -10.48 -23.93
CA GLN A 308 4.27 -10.33 -25.39
C GLN A 308 4.44 -8.87 -25.84
N GLN A 309 3.81 -7.91 -25.16
CA GLN A 309 3.99 -6.48 -25.44
C GLN A 309 5.45 -6.05 -25.25
N ARG A 310 6.10 -6.43 -24.14
CA ARG A 310 7.52 -6.13 -23.92
C ARG A 310 8.42 -6.81 -24.96
N LEU A 311 8.14 -8.07 -25.27
CA LEU A 311 8.87 -8.82 -26.29
C LEU A 311 8.75 -8.17 -27.68
N TYR A 312 7.57 -7.67 -28.04
CA TYR A 312 7.38 -6.91 -29.27
C TYR A 312 8.27 -5.67 -29.32
N PHE A 313 8.30 -4.87 -28.25
CA PHE A 313 9.20 -3.71 -28.18
C PHE A 313 10.67 -4.12 -28.29
N LEU A 314 11.11 -5.16 -27.59
CA LEU A 314 12.48 -5.66 -27.68
C LEU A 314 12.84 -6.10 -29.11
N ARG A 315 11.91 -6.75 -29.82
CA ARG A 315 12.09 -7.12 -31.24
C ARG A 315 12.23 -5.89 -32.14
N GLN A 316 11.43 -4.85 -31.90
CA GLN A 316 11.57 -3.58 -32.63
C GLN A 316 12.92 -2.91 -32.35
N LEU A 317 13.33 -2.80 -31.08
CA LEU A 317 14.63 -2.21 -30.72
C LEU A 317 15.81 -2.98 -31.34
N LYS A 318 15.74 -4.31 -31.35
CA LYS A 318 16.73 -5.16 -32.02
C LYS A 318 16.79 -4.89 -33.52
N LYS A 319 15.64 -4.67 -34.18
CA LYS A 319 15.58 -4.34 -35.62
C LYS A 319 16.30 -3.02 -35.94
N PHE A 320 16.33 -2.07 -35.02
CA PHE A 320 17.06 -0.81 -35.14
C PHE A 320 18.53 -0.89 -34.71
N ASN A 321 19.09 -2.10 -34.50
CA ASN A 321 20.47 -2.34 -34.10
C ASN A 321 20.91 -1.59 -32.83
N LEU A 322 20.00 -1.42 -31.86
CA LEU A 322 20.33 -0.78 -30.60
C LEU A 322 21.27 -1.67 -29.75
N PRO A 323 22.22 -1.07 -29.02
CA PRO A 323 23.12 -1.79 -28.12
C PRO A 323 22.38 -2.66 -27.09
N GLN A 324 22.90 -3.86 -26.82
CA GLN A 324 22.30 -4.80 -25.87
C GLN A 324 22.19 -4.24 -24.45
N ALA A 325 23.14 -3.39 -24.04
CA ALA A 325 23.12 -2.70 -22.75
C ALA A 325 21.89 -1.79 -22.57
N LEU A 326 21.38 -1.19 -23.65
CA LEU A 326 20.14 -0.40 -23.61
C LEU A 326 18.91 -1.32 -23.58
N MET A 327 18.94 -2.44 -24.30
CA MET A 327 17.83 -3.40 -24.31
C MET A 327 17.56 -4.02 -22.94
N THR A 328 18.60 -4.30 -22.14
CA THR A 328 18.46 -4.83 -20.77
C THR A 328 17.77 -3.88 -19.80
N GLN A 329 17.66 -2.57 -20.12
CA GLN A 329 16.94 -1.61 -19.29
C GLN A 329 15.42 -1.64 -19.48
N PHE A 330 14.94 -2.31 -20.53
CA PHE A 330 13.50 -2.43 -20.85
C PHE A 330 12.88 -3.76 -20.41
N CYS A 331 13.69 -4.72 -19.93
CA CYS A 331 13.23 -5.99 -19.34
C CYS A 331 12.79 -5.79 -17.89
#